data_AF-A0A1G9U6A7-F1
#
_entry.id   AF-A0A1G9U6A7-F1
#
_cell.length_a   1.000
_cell.length_b   1.000
_cell.length_c   1.000
_cell.angle_alpha   90.00
_cell.angle_beta   90.00
_cell.angle_gamma   90.00
#
_symmetry.space_group_name_H-M   'P 1'
#
loop_
_entity.id
_entity.type
_entity.pdbx_description
1 polymer ?
#
loop_
_entity_poly.entity_id
_entity_poly.type
_entity_poly.pdbx_seq_one_letter_code
_entity_poly.pdbx_strand_id
1 'polypeptide(L)'
;MEDQHLYTRALESVENARKAIEEAQGSNNPSEFQQAKQLLEQAHGRVQQMRETDGLSKEQAQMLFHAREHLRHLQETTNAIEATRYE
;
A
#
# COMPACT_ATOMS: atom_id res chain seq x y z
N MET A 1 -17.49 7.46 -13.73
CA MET A 1 -17.79 7.62 -12.28
C MET A 1 -17.22 6.46 -11.47
N GLU A 2 -17.29 5.22 -11.97
CA GLU A 2 -16.72 4.04 -11.32
C GLU A 2 -15.18 4.08 -11.22
N ASP A 3 -14.47 4.47 -12.28
CA ASP A 3 -12.99 4.54 -12.28
C ASP A 3 -12.44 5.57 -11.29
N GLN A 4 -13.16 6.67 -11.08
CA GLN A 4 -12.81 7.69 -10.09
C GLN A 4 -12.90 7.12 -8.66
N HIS A 5 -13.91 6.29 -8.41
CA HIS A 5 -14.10 5.63 -7.12
C HIS A 5 -13.02 4.57 -6.86
N LEU A 6 -12.68 3.80 -7.90
CA LEU A 6 -11.60 2.82 -7.84
C LEU A 6 -10.23 3.50 -7.62
N TYR A 7 -9.98 4.63 -8.29
CA TYR A 7 -8.78 5.45 -8.09
C TYR A 7 -8.65 5.91 -6.64
N THR A 8 -9.70 6.53 -6.08
CA THR A 8 -9.69 6.99 -4.69
C THR A 8 -9.46 5.81 -3.72
N ARG A 9 -10.14 4.67 -3.94
CA ARG A 9 -9.96 3.46 -3.12
C ARG A 9 -8.54 2.91 -3.18
N ALA A 10 -7.87 2.99 -4.33
CA ALA A 10 -6.49 2.57 -4.47
C ALA A 10 -5.57 3.43 -3.59
N LEU A 11 -5.75 4.76 -3.61
CA LEU A 11 -4.98 5.68 -2.77
C LEU A 11 -5.28 5.51 -1.27
N GLU A 12 -6.56 5.35 -0.90
CA GLU A 12 -6.96 5.06 0.49
C GLU A 12 -6.32 3.75 0.99
N SER A 13 -6.22 2.74 0.12
CA SER A 13 -5.58 1.47 0.50
C SER A 13 -4.08 1.64 0.76
N VAL A 14 -3.40 2.48 -0.03
CA VAL A 14 -1.99 2.82 0.19
C VAL A 14 -1.80 3.51 1.54
N GLU A 15 -2.68 4.47 1.85
CA GLU A 15 -2.63 5.19 3.13
C GLU A 15 -2.94 4.28 4.33
N ASN A 16 -3.89 3.37 4.19
CA ASN A 16 -4.20 2.39 5.22
C ASN A 16 -3.03 1.41 5.46
N ALA A 17 -2.37 0.95 4.39
CA ALA A 17 -1.18 0.11 4.50
C ALA A 17 -0.04 0.86 5.21
N ARG A 18 0.20 2.12 4.85
CA ARG A 18 1.21 2.98 5.49
C ARG A 18 0.98 3.08 7.01
N LYS A 19 -0.24 3.44 7.42
CA LYS A 19 -0.58 3.58 8.84
C LYS A 19 -0.38 2.28 9.61
N ALA A 20 -0.85 1.17 9.07
CA ALA A 20 -0.72 -0.14 9.72
C ALA A 20 0.75 -0.55 9.89
N ILE A 21 1.61 -0.25 8.91
CA ILE A 21 3.06 -0.53 9.02
C ILE A 21 3.72 0.36 10.07
N GLU A 22 3.37 1.66 10.12
CA GLU A 22 3.87 2.57 11.16
C GLU A 22 3.44 2.13 12.57
N GLU A 23 2.19 1.70 12.72
CA GLU A 23 1.68 1.17 13.99
C GLU A 23 2.41 -0.13 14.38
N ALA A 24 2.56 -1.07 13.44
CA ALA A 24 3.26 -2.34 13.66
C ALA A 24 4.78 -2.18 13.88
N GLN A 25 5.39 -1.07 13.46
CA GLN A 25 6.76 -0.75 13.85
C GLN A 25 6.85 -0.43 15.35
N GLY A 26 5.86 0.29 15.88
CA GLY A 26 5.82 0.68 17.29
C GLY A 26 5.31 -0.44 18.22
N SER A 27 4.38 -1.26 17.74
CA SER A 27 3.86 -2.39 18.49
C SER A 27 4.69 -3.64 18.19
N ASN A 28 5.28 -4.27 19.20
CA ASN A 28 5.99 -5.54 19.03
C ASN A 28 4.98 -6.71 18.91
N ASN A 29 3.86 -6.48 18.21
CA ASN A 29 2.70 -7.35 18.13
C ASN A 29 2.66 -8.07 16.77
N PRO A 30 2.88 -9.40 16.73
CA PRO A 30 2.87 -10.17 15.48
C PRO A 30 1.55 -10.07 14.70
N SER A 31 0.41 -9.95 15.39
CA SER A 31 -0.90 -9.88 14.74
C SER A 31 -1.10 -8.57 13.98
N GLU A 32 -0.66 -7.46 14.58
CA GLU A 32 -0.71 -6.13 13.94
C GLU A 32 0.24 -6.08 12.74
N PHE A 33 1.42 -6.68 12.87
CA PHE A 33 2.37 -6.80 11.76
C PHE A 33 1.81 -7.65 10.60
N GLN A 34 1.17 -8.78 10.91
CA GLN A 34 0.52 -9.60 9.90
C GLN A 34 -0.63 -8.87 9.21
N GLN A 35 -1.42 -8.09 9.96
CA GLN A 35 -2.47 -7.24 9.39
C GLN A 35 -1.88 -6.17 8.47
N ALA A 36 -0.76 -5.55 8.85
CA ALA A 36 -0.05 -4.57 8.03
C ALA A 36 0.40 -5.18 6.69
N LYS A 37 0.95 -6.41 6.71
CA LYS A 37 1.31 -7.16 5.49
C LYS A 37 0.12 -7.39 4.56
N GLN A 38 -1.04 -7.79 5.12
CA GLN A 38 -2.25 -8.00 4.33
C GLN A 38 -2.76 -6.71 3.69
N LEU A 39 -2.72 -5.58 4.42
CA LEU A 39 -3.13 -4.28 3.88
C LEU A 39 -2.20 -3.82 2.77
N LEU A 40 -0.89 -4.03 2.92
CA LEU A 40 0.11 -3.74 1.90
C LEU A 40 -0.14 -4.54 0.60
N GLU A 41 -0.41 -5.84 0.71
CA GLU A 41 -0.74 -6.68 -0.44
C GLU A 41 -2.02 -6.22 -1.15
N GLN A 42 -3.06 -5.89 -0.39
CA GLN A 42 -4.31 -5.35 -0.96
C GLN A 42 -4.09 -4.01 -1.67
N ALA A 43 -3.26 -3.13 -1.12
CA ALA A 43 -2.92 -1.85 -1.73
C ALA A 43 -2.15 -2.05 -3.05
N HIS A 44 -1.19 -2.98 -3.09
CA HIS A 44 -0.53 -3.38 -4.33
C HIS A 44 -1.52 -3.85 -5.39
N GLY A 45 -2.46 -4.73 -5.04
CA GLY A 45 -3.47 -5.23 -5.96
C GLY A 45 -4.34 -4.11 -6.55
N ARG A 46 -4.84 -3.19 -5.72
CA ARG A 46 -5.70 -2.09 -6.15
C ARG A 46 -4.96 -1.06 -7.01
N VAL A 47 -3.72 -0.74 -6.66
CA VAL A 47 -2.90 0.19 -7.46
C VAL A 47 -2.52 -0.42 -8.80
N GLN A 48 -2.23 -1.73 -8.86
CA GLN A 48 -1.98 -2.43 -10.11
C GLN A 48 -3.24 -2.48 -10.99
N GLN A 49 -4.41 -2.75 -10.41
CA GLN A 49 -5.68 -2.71 -11.13
C GLN A 49 -5.93 -1.33 -11.76
N MET A 50 -5.71 -0.24 -11.02
CA MET A 50 -5.90 1.11 -11.55
C MET A 50 -4.94 1.47 -12.68
N ARG A 51 -3.73 0.91 -12.68
CA ARG A 51 -2.76 1.14 -13.76
C ARG A 51 -3.21 0.53 -15.09
N GLU A 52 -3.98 -0.56 -15.03
CA GLU A 52 -4.51 -1.24 -16.21
C GLU A 52 -5.81 -0.59 -16.73
N THR A 53 -6.36 0.36 -15.98
CA THR A 53 -7.55 1.13 -16.38
C THR A 53 -7.19 2.21 -17.39
N ASP A 54 -7.82 2.18 -18.56
CA ASP A 54 -7.77 3.25 -19.54
C ASP A 54 -8.55 4.49 -19.05
N GLY A 55 -8.11 5.69 -19.45
CA GLY A 55 -8.83 6.93 -19.15
C GLY A 55 -8.38 7.69 -17.91
N LEU A 56 -7.28 7.28 -17.28
CA LEU A 56 -6.64 8.08 -16.23
C LEU A 56 -6.17 9.43 -16.76
N SER A 57 -6.41 10.49 -16.00
CA SER A 57 -5.78 11.78 -16.25
C SER A 57 -4.26 11.69 -16.01
N LYS A 58 -3.50 12.62 -16.60
CA LYS A 58 -2.05 12.70 -16.37
C LYS A 58 -1.70 12.84 -14.89
N GLU A 59 -2.49 13.61 -14.15
CA GLU A 59 -2.31 13.79 -12.71
C GLU A 59 -2.59 12.50 -11.94
N GLN A 60 -3.66 11.78 -12.28
CA GLN A 60 -3.98 10.49 -11.64
C GLN A 60 -2.92 9.44 -11.93
N ALA A 61 -2.42 9.37 -13.16
CA ALA A 61 -1.33 8.48 -13.53
C ALA A 61 -0.04 8.80 -12.74
N GLN A 62 0.27 10.09 -12.56
CA GLN A 62 1.40 10.53 -11.76
C GLN A 62 1.22 10.17 -10.27
N MET A 63 0.03 10.36 -9.72
CA MET A 63 -0.27 9.97 -8.33
C MET A 63 -0.18 8.45 -8.13
N LEU A 64 -0.66 7.64 -9.07
CA LEU A 64 -0.50 6.18 -9.02
C LEU A 64 0.97 5.76 -9.15
N PHE A 65 1.77 6.47 -9.94
CA PHE A 65 3.21 6.25 -9.99
C PHE A 65 3.87 6.47 -8.62
N HIS A 66 3.56 7.60 -7.96
CA HIS A 66 4.05 7.88 -6.61
C HIS A 66 3.54 6.87 -5.57
N ALA A 67 2.28 6.46 -5.66
CA ALA A 67 1.71 5.43 -4.79
C ALA A 67 2.45 4.10 -4.92
N ARG A 68 2.86 3.70 -6.14
CA ARG A 68 3.66 2.48 -6.35
C ARG A 68 5.04 2.56 -5.73
N GLU A 69 5.74 3.67 -5.92
CA GLU A 69 7.05 3.89 -5.29
C GLU A 69 6.93 3.84 -3.76
N HIS A 70 5.86 4.42 -3.22
CA HIS A 70 5.59 4.37 -1.79
C HIS A 70 5.35 2.94 -1.29
N LEU A 71 4.52 2.15 -1.99
CA LEU A 71 4.29 0.75 -1.65
C LEU A 71 5.57 -0.09 -1.71
N ARG A 72 6.47 0.17 -2.67
CA ARG A 72 7.79 -0.46 -2.72
C ARG A 72 8.60 -0.20 -1.44
N HIS A 73 8.63 1.06 -0.98
CA HIS A 73 9.32 1.40 0.27
C HIS A 73 8.68 0.78 1.51
N LEU A 74 7.35 0.71 1.54
CA LEU A 74 6.62 0.01 2.60
C LEU A 74 6.93 -1.49 2.61
N GLN A 75 7.07 -2.13 1.44
CA GLN A 75 7.51 -3.52 1.34
C GLN A 75 8.94 -3.71 1.85
N GLU A 76 9.87 -2.85 1.45
CA GLU A 76 11.26 -2.86 1.96
C GLU A 76 11.30 -2.73 3.48
N THR A 77 10.49 -1.81 4.02
CA THR A 77 10.35 -1.58 5.47
C THR A 77 9.80 -2.81 6.18
N THR A 78 8.75 -3.42 5.62
CA THR A 78 8.11 -4.61 6.19
C THR A 78 9.09 -5.79 6.21
N ASN A 79 9.84 -6.01 5.13
CA ASN A 79 10.86 -7.06 5.07
C ASN A 79 11.95 -6.84 6.13
N ALA A 80 12.38 -5.60 6.35
CA ALA A 80 13.37 -5.27 7.37
C ALA A 80 12.86 -5.54 8.80
N ILE A 81 11.59 -5.26 9.08
CA ILE A 81 10.97 -5.58 10.38
C ILE A 81 10.90 -7.10 10.57
N GLU A 82 10.50 -7.83 9.53
CA GLU A 82 10.41 -9.29 9.57
C GLU A 82 11.77 -9.94 9.90
N ALA A 83 12.82 -9.56 9.15
CA ALA A 83 14.17 -10.07 9.35
C ALA A 83 14.80 -9.69 10.72
N THR A 84 14.28 -8.67 11.40
CA THR A 84 14.84 -8.22 12.69
C THR A 84 14.06 -8.71 13.91
N ARG A 85 12.78 -9.09 13.74
CA ARG A 85 11.88 -9.42 14.87
C ARG A 85 11.28 -10.83 14.81
N TYR A 86 11.19 -11.43 13.63
CA TYR A 86 10.41 -12.66 13.41
C TYR A 86 11.19 -13.78 12.71
N GLU A 87 12.42 -13.53 12.27
CA GLU A 87 13.43 -14.53 11.87
C GLU A 87 14.39 -14.86 13.03
#